data_AF-A0A7H9KA76-F1
#
_entry.id   AF-A0A7H9KA76-F1
#
_cell.length_a   1.000
_cell.length_b   1.000
_cell.length_c   1.000
_cell.angle_alpha   90.00
_cell.angle_beta   90.00
_cell.angle_gamma   90.00
#
_symmetry.space_group_name_H-M   'P 1'
#
loop_
_entity.id
_entity.type
_entity.pdbx_description
1 polymer ?
#
loop_
_entity_poly.entity_id
_entity_poly.type
_entity_poly.pdbx_seq_one_letter_code
_entity_poly.pdbx_strand_id
1 'polypeptide(L)'
;MENNEIQSVLMNALSLQEVHVSGDGSHFQVIAVGEMFDGMSRVKKQQTVYGPLMEYIADNRIHAVSIKAYTPAEWARDRKLNGF
;
A
#
# COMPACT_ATOMS: atom_id res chain seq x y z
N MET A 1 3.91 -15.09 0.28
CA MET A 1 3.45 -14.14 1.30
C MET A 1 1.95 -13.98 1.15
N GLU A 2 1.20 -13.90 2.25
CA GLU A 2 -0.25 -13.70 2.24
C GLU A 2 -0.62 -12.22 2.40
N ASN A 3 -1.84 -11.84 2.00
CA ASN A 3 -2.32 -10.45 2.04
C ASN A 3 -2.20 -9.82 3.45
N ASN A 4 -2.50 -10.60 4.49
CA ASN A 4 -2.44 -10.17 5.89
C ASN A 4 -1.01 -9.89 6.36
N GLU A 5 -0.02 -10.61 5.84
CA GLU A 5 1.40 -10.38 6.16
C GLU A 5 1.86 -9.03 5.60
N ILE A 6 1.52 -8.75 4.33
CA ILE A 6 1.84 -7.47 3.67
C ILE A 6 1.20 -6.30 4.43
N GLN A 7 -0.07 -6.46 4.82
CA GLN A 7 -0.78 -5.46 5.61
C GLN A 7 -0.06 -5.18 6.93
N SER A 8 0.38 -6.23 7.63
CA SER A 8 1.07 -6.12 8.91
C SER A 8 2.43 -5.43 8.77
N VAL A 9 3.21 -5.78 7.75
CA VAL A 9 4.52 -5.13 7.47
C VAL A 9 4.33 -3.62 7.27
N LEU A 10 3.36 -3.23 6.46
CA LEU A 10 3.12 -1.81 6.16
C LEU A 10 2.61 -1.03 7.37
N MET A 11 1.70 -1.61 8.15
CA MET A 11 1.18 -0.98 9.38
C MET A 11 2.26 -0.83 10.47
N ASN A 12 3.25 -1.73 10.52
CA ASN A 12 4.36 -1.64 11.47
C ASN A 12 5.45 -0.66 10.99
N ALA A 13 5.74 -0.64 9.69
CA ALA A 13 6.81 0.19 9.14
C ALA A 13 6.41 1.66 8.94
N LEU A 14 5.13 1.95 8.72
CA LEU A 14 4.62 3.27 8.35
C LEU A 14 3.45 3.67 9.25
N SER A 15 3.30 4.97 9.52
CA SER A 15 2.17 5.52 10.28
C SER A 15 0.90 5.61 9.42
N LEU A 16 0.32 4.44 9.14
CA LEU A 16 -0.88 4.28 8.32
C LEU A 16 -2.12 4.09 9.19
N GLN A 17 -3.26 4.50 8.67
CA GLN A 17 -4.57 4.38 9.32
C GLN A 17 -5.34 3.18 8.79
N GLU A 18 -5.28 2.97 7.48
CA GLU A 18 -5.86 1.80 6.82
C GLU A 18 -4.89 1.27 5.78
N VAL A 19 -4.83 -0.05 5.66
CA VAL A 19 -4.13 -0.74 4.58
C VAL A 19 -5.05 -1.81 4.05
N HIS A 20 -5.30 -1.80 2.75
CA HIS A 20 -6.09 -2.82 2.06
C HIS A 20 -5.16 -3.56 1.10
N VAL A 21 -5.06 -4.88 1.27
CA VAL A 21 -4.25 -5.74 0.41
C VAL A 21 -5.17 -6.73 -0.29
N SER A 22 -5.05 -6.83 -1.60
CA SER A 22 -5.81 -7.77 -2.43
C SER A 22 -4.87 -8.38 -3.45
N GLY A 23 -5.00 -9.68 -3.73
CA GLY A 23 -4.10 -10.35 -4.67
C GLY A 23 -4.37 -11.84 -4.74
N ASP A 24 -3.84 -12.47 -5.79
CA ASP A 24 -4.00 -13.88 -6.13
C ASP A 24 -2.75 -14.72 -5.82
N GLY A 25 -1.83 -14.17 -5.02
CA GLY A 25 -0.55 -14.80 -4.66
C GLY A 25 0.59 -14.51 -5.64
N SER A 26 0.29 -14.08 -6.86
CA SER A 26 1.30 -13.65 -7.84
C SER A 26 1.35 -12.13 -7.97
N HIS A 27 0.19 -11.49 -8.06
CA HIS A 27 0.06 -10.04 -8.15
C HIS A 27 -0.68 -9.50 -6.94
N PHE A 28 -0.02 -8.60 -6.21
CA PHE A 28 -0.62 -7.92 -5.07
C PHE A 28 -0.98 -6.48 -5.43
N GLN A 29 -2.10 -6.02 -4.93
CA GLN A 29 -2.51 -4.64 -4.93
C GLN A 29 -2.59 -4.17 -3.48
N VAL A 30 -1.85 -3.11 -3.18
CA VAL A 30 -1.78 -2.49 -1.88
C VAL A 30 -2.37 -1.09 -1.98
N ILE A 31 -3.33 -0.80 -1.11
CA ILE A 31 -3.85 0.54 -0.87
C ILE A 31 -3.49 0.96 0.53
N ALA A 32 -2.56 1.91 0.64
CA ALA A 32 -2.13 2.48 1.91
C ALA A 32 -2.82 3.83 2.13
N VAL A 33 -3.37 4.04 3.32
CA VAL A 33 -4.11 5.25 3.67
C VAL A 33 -3.50 5.85 4.93
N GLY A 34 -3.10 7.11 4.87
CA GLY A 34 -2.56 7.81 6.02
C GLY A 34 -2.29 9.28 5.77
N GLU A 35 -2.39 10.09 6.83
CA GLU A 35 -2.09 11.53 6.78
C GLU A 35 -0.63 11.80 6.43
N MET A 36 0.27 10.83 6.66
CA MET A 36 1.69 10.95 6.30
C MET A 36 1.93 11.18 4.80
N PHE A 37 0.95 10.88 3.95
CA PHE A 37 1.03 11.12 2.51
C PHE A 37 0.64 12.54 2.12
N ASP A 38 0.11 13.36 3.03
CA ASP A 38 -0.22 14.75 2.74
C ASP A 38 1.03 15.54 2.32
N GLY A 39 0.89 16.38 1.29
CA GLY A 39 2.01 17.11 0.70
C GLY A 39 3.04 16.28 -0.09
N MET A 40 2.93 14.94 -0.14
CA MET A 40 3.83 14.11 -0.93
C MET A 40 3.39 14.00 -2.40
N SER A 41 4.37 13.97 -3.32
CA SER A 41 4.08 13.64 -4.73
C SER A 41 3.69 12.17 -4.88
N ARG A 42 2.92 11.83 -5.92
CA ARG A 42 2.46 10.46 -6.19
C ARG A 42 3.61 9.44 -6.19
N VAL A 43 4.73 9.78 -6.83
CA VAL A 43 5.92 8.92 -6.89
C VAL A 43 6.52 8.73 -5.50
N LYS A 44 6.61 9.80 -4.70
CA LYS A 44 7.14 9.72 -3.34
C LYS A 44 6.24 8.87 -2.43
N LYS A 45 4.91 9.02 -2.53
CA LYS A 45 3.96 8.15 -1.81
C LYS A 45 4.18 6.67 -2.15
N GLN A 46 4.33 6.35 -3.43
CA GLN A 46 4.61 4.98 -3.88
C GLN A 46 5.95 4.45 -3.38
N GLN A 47 7.02 5.25 -3.45
CA GLN A 47 8.34 4.87 -2.94
C GLN A 47 8.32 4.60 -1.43
N THR A 48 7.61 5.42 -0.65
CA THR A 48 7.47 5.23 0.80
C THR A 48 6.84 3.89 1.15
N VAL A 49 5.78 3.49 0.42
CA VAL A 49 5.12 2.19 0.64
C VAL A 49 5.92 1.02 0.06
N TYR A 50 6.65 1.25 -1.03
CA TYR A 50 7.51 0.23 -1.65
C TYR A 50 8.72 -0.13 -0.78
N GLY A 51 9.30 0.84 -0.06
CA GLY A 51 10.50 0.64 0.76
C GLY A 51 10.41 -0.56 1.71
N PRO A 52 9.41 -0.64 2.60
CA PRO A 52 9.22 -1.79 3.50
C PRO A 52 8.96 -3.12 2.80
N LEU A 53 8.45 -3.10 1.56
CA LEU A 53 8.15 -4.30 0.78
C LEU A 53 9.36 -4.77 -0.06
N MET A 54 10.38 -3.93 -0.21
CA MET A 54 11.53 -4.18 -1.08
C MET A 54 12.29 -5.45 -0.69
N GLU A 55 12.46 -5.70 0.61
CA GLU A 55 13.14 -6.91 1.11
C GLU A 55 12.39 -8.20 0.73
N TYR A 56 11.05 -8.16 0.78
CA TYR A 56 10.21 -9.31 0.42
C TYR A 56 10.12 -9.55 -1.09
N ILE A 57 10.25 -8.48 -1.88
CA ILE A 57 10.38 -8.56 -3.34
C ILE A 57 11.75 -9.14 -3.71
N ALA A 58 12.81 -8.70 -3.05
CA ALA A 58 14.16 -9.21 -3.26
C ALA A 58 14.29 -10.70 -2.88
N ASP A 59 13.59 -11.15 -1.83
CA ASP A 59 13.49 -12.57 -1.43
C ASP A 59 12.50 -13.38 -2.31
N ASN A 60 12.04 -12.80 -3.42
CA ASN A 60 11.15 -13.44 -4.40
C ASN A 60 9.82 -13.97 -3.81
N ARG A 61 9.39 -13.43 -2.66
CA ARG A 61 8.10 -13.76 -2.00
C ARG A 61 6.92 -12.96 -2.55
N ILE A 62 7.20 -11.85 -3.22
CA ILE A 62 6.25 -10.98 -3.91
C ILE A 62 6.74 -10.89 -5.37
N HIS A 63 5.98 -11.44 -6.32
CA HIS A 63 6.37 -11.38 -7.74
C HIS A 63 6.06 -10.01 -8.36
N ALA A 64 4.90 -9.44 -8.06
CA ALA A 64 4.58 -8.07 -8.45
C ALA A 64 3.64 -7.40 -7.42
N VAL A 65 3.83 -6.10 -7.21
CA VAL A 65 2.96 -5.29 -6.35
C VAL A 65 2.57 -3.98 -7.02
N SER A 66 1.28 -3.69 -7.03
CA SER A 66 0.71 -2.40 -7.44
C SER A 66 0.35 -1.60 -6.20
N ILE A 67 0.92 -0.40 -6.08
CA ILE A 67 0.78 0.44 -4.89
C ILE A 67 -0.05 1.68 -5.23
N LYS A 68 -1.10 1.89 -4.44
CA LYS A 68 -1.83 3.16 -4.35
C LYS A 68 -1.72 3.68 -2.92
N ALA A 69 -1.44 4.96 -2.78
CA ALA A 69 -1.24 5.59 -1.49
C ALA A 69 -2.02 6.91 -1.46
N TYR A 70 -2.85 7.06 -0.44
CA TYR A 70 -3.84 8.13 -0.34
C TYR A 70 -3.84 8.74 1.06
N THR A 71 -4.16 10.03 1.15
CA THR A 71 -4.65 10.58 2.41
C THR A 71 -6.06 10.03 2.69
N PRO A 72 -6.53 10.04 3.94
CA PRO A 72 -7.89 9.65 4.30
C PRO A 72 -8.95 10.42 3.51
N ALA A 73 -8.72 11.72 3.28
CA ALA A 73 -9.59 12.56 2.48
C ALA A 73 -9.58 12.17 0.99
N GLU A 74 -8.42 11.87 0.42
CA GLU A 74 -8.30 11.35 -0.95
C GLU A 74 -8.99 9.98 -1.08
N TRP A 75 -8.79 9.10 -0.11
CA TRP A 75 -9.33 7.75 -0.10
C TRP A 75 -10.86 7.72 0.03
N ALA A 76 -11.43 8.59 0.87
CA ALA A 76 -12.87 8.75 0.98
C ALA A 76 -13.52 9.23 -0.34
N ARG A 77 -12.80 10.03 -1.14
CA ARG A 77 -13.27 10.43 -2.48
C ARG A 77 -13.12 9.28 -3.47
N ASP A 78 -11.98 8.59 -3.48
CA ASP A 78 -11.69 7.48 -4.39
C ASP A 78 -12.69 6.33 -4.20
N ARG A 79 -12.96 5.90 -2.95
CA ARG A 79 -13.96 4.86 -2.65
C ARG A 79 -15.35 5.21 -3.17
N LYS A 80 -15.76 6.49 -3.06
CA LYS A 80 -17.07 6.96 -3.56
C LYS A 80 -17.15 6.98 -5.09
N LEU A 81 -16.04 7.22 -5.78
CA LEU A 81 -15.98 7.34 -7.23
C LEU A 81 -15.77 5.99 -7.93
N ASN A 82 -14.94 5.12 -7.34
CA ASN A 82 -14.49 3.89 -7.97
C ASN A 82 -15.13 2.63 -7.38
N GLY A 83 -16.00 2.75 -6.36
CA GLY A 83 -16.76 1.62 -5.80
C GLY A 83 -15.87 0.48 -5.33
N PHE A 84 -14.95 0.78 -4.42
CA PHE A 84 -14.10 -0.22 -3.78
C PHE A 84 -14.92 -1.20 -2.94
#